data_AF-A0A2X1JR94-F1
#
_entry.id   AF-A0A2X1JR94-F1
#
_cell.length_a   1.000
_cell.length_b   1.000
_cell.length_c   1.000
_cell.angle_alpha   90.00
_cell.angle_beta   90.00
_cell.angle_gamma   90.00
#
_symmetry.space_group_name_H-M   'P 1'
#
loop_
_entity.id
_entity.type
_entity.pdbx_description
1 polymer ?
#
loop_
_entity_poly.entity_id
_entity_poly.type
_entity_poly.pdbx_seq_one_letter_code
_entity_poly.pdbx_strand_id
1 'polypeptide(L)'
;MVDDPIAATEQVTRQSAVMITHRRQNRAYYSPGRDCIIMPHPEQFTSREDYYGTLLHELTHATGHASRLNRDGITAGKHTFGDPTYSFEELVAEMGAAFLCAHVGIQSKLQHDSYIASWLKVLQQDKKAIFRASGLARNACGVSA
;
A
#
# COMPACT_ATOMS: atom_id res chain seq x y z
N MET A 1 -7.64 -15.00 16.76
CA MET A 1 -6.72 -15.15 15.61
C MET A 1 -7.59 -15.35 14.39
N VAL A 2 -7.20 -14.81 13.22
CA VAL A 2 -7.92 -15.06 11.97
C VAL A 2 -7.65 -16.51 11.58
N ASP A 3 -8.71 -17.31 11.37
CA ASP A 3 -8.58 -18.75 11.12
C ASP A 3 -7.94 -19.06 9.75
N ASP A 4 -8.09 -18.14 8.78
CA ASP A 4 -7.43 -18.19 7.48
C ASP A 4 -7.03 -16.76 7.01
N PRO A 5 -5.76 -16.37 7.23
CA PRO A 5 -5.26 -15.04 6.85
C PRO A 5 -5.35 -14.74 5.35
N ILE A 6 -5.24 -15.77 4.52
CA ILE A 6 -5.27 -15.62 3.07
C ILE A 6 -6.70 -15.33 2.62
N ALA A 7 -7.67 -16.12 3.10
CA ALA A 7 -9.07 -15.89 2.80
C ALA A 7 -9.54 -14.50 3.28
N ALA A 8 -9.10 -14.07 4.47
CA ALA A 8 -9.39 -12.73 4.98
C ALA A 8 -8.79 -11.63 4.08
N THR A 9 -7.56 -11.81 3.60
CA THR A 9 -6.94 -10.86 2.65
C THR A 9 -7.69 -10.82 1.33
N GLU A 10 -8.10 -11.96 0.80
CA GLU A 10 -8.91 -12.04 -0.41
C GLU A 10 -10.26 -11.34 -0.24
N GLN A 11 -10.86 -11.41 0.95
CA GLN A 11 -12.10 -10.68 1.25
C GLN A 11 -11.89 -9.16 1.18
N VAL A 12 -10.86 -8.63 1.86
CA VAL A 12 -10.49 -7.20 1.81
C VAL A 12 -10.27 -6.74 0.38
N THR A 13 -9.51 -7.51 -0.41
CA THR A 13 -9.24 -7.16 -1.82
C THR A 13 -10.51 -7.17 -2.67
N ARG A 14 -11.42 -8.11 -2.48
CA ARG A 14 -12.73 -8.15 -3.17
C ARG A 14 -13.62 -6.96 -2.79
N GLN A 15 -13.68 -6.61 -1.52
CA GLN A 15 -14.50 -5.49 -1.03
C GLN A 15 -14.05 -4.14 -1.58
N SER A 16 -12.74 -3.97 -1.83
CA SER A 16 -12.21 -2.74 -2.41
C SER A 16 -12.74 -2.40 -3.81
N ALA A 17 -13.23 -3.40 -4.55
CA ALA A 17 -13.62 -3.32 -5.95
C ALA A 17 -12.54 -2.79 -6.92
N VAL A 18 -11.27 -2.70 -6.47
CA VAL A 18 -10.15 -2.28 -7.32
C VAL A 18 -9.73 -3.45 -8.20
N MET A 19 -9.64 -3.22 -9.51
CA MET A 19 -9.21 -4.25 -10.44
C MET A 19 -7.74 -4.60 -10.22
N ILE A 20 -7.44 -5.88 -9.99
CA ILE A 20 -6.08 -6.41 -9.85
C ILE A 20 -5.74 -7.20 -11.12
N THR A 21 -4.62 -6.89 -11.75
CA THR A 21 -4.13 -7.61 -12.93
C THR A 21 -2.70 -8.08 -12.73
N HIS A 22 -2.36 -9.23 -13.30
CA HIS A 22 -1.02 -9.81 -13.18
C HIS A 22 -0.26 -9.72 -14.49
N ARG A 23 1.03 -9.41 -14.40
CA ARG A 23 1.95 -9.38 -15.54
C ARG A 23 3.31 -9.90 -15.11
N ARG A 24 4.04 -10.54 -16.01
CA ARG A 24 5.44 -10.89 -15.75
C ARG A 24 6.31 -9.64 -15.74
N GLN A 25 6.68 -9.15 -14.56
CA GLN A 25 7.53 -7.96 -14.34
C GLN A 25 8.13 -7.97 -12.93
N ASN A 26 9.05 -7.05 -12.64
CA ASN A 26 9.74 -6.97 -11.33
C ASN A 26 9.24 -5.81 -10.45
N ARG A 27 8.02 -5.31 -10.70
CA ARG A 27 7.42 -4.22 -9.91
C ARG A 27 5.92 -4.43 -9.75
N ALA A 28 5.42 -4.17 -8.54
CA ALA A 28 4.01 -3.91 -8.29
C ALA A 28 3.77 -2.39 -8.34
N TYR A 29 2.56 -1.98 -8.69
CA TYR A 29 2.13 -0.58 -8.58
C TYR A 29 0.61 -0.42 -8.74
N TYR A 30 0.05 0.55 -8.03
CA TYR A 30 -1.24 1.13 -8.33
C TYR A 30 -1.13 2.14 -9.49
N SER A 31 -2.11 2.14 -10.40
CA SER A 31 -2.17 3.02 -11.57
C SER A 31 -3.35 4.00 -11.43
N PRO A 32 -3.12 5.24 -10.94
CA PRO A 32 -4.21 6.18 -10.66
C PRO A 32 -5.10 6.46 -11.87
N GLY A 33 -4.50 6.67 -13.05
CA GLY A 33 -5.25 6.97 -14.27
C GLY A 33 -6.10 5.83 -14.84
N ARG A 34 -5.88 4.59 -14.39
CA ARG A 34 -6.68 3.41 -14.80
C ARG A 34 -7.47 2.80 -13.65
N ASP A 35 -7.34 3.37 -12.45
CA ASP A 35 -7.88 2.83 -11.20
C ASP A 35 -7.70 1.30 -11.07
N CYS A 36 -6.45 0.83 -11.22
CA CYS A 36 -6.14 -0.60 -11.12
C CYS A 36 -4.76 -0.87 -10.54
N ILE A 37 -4.62 -2.04 -9.94
CA ILE A 37 -3.36 -2.55 -9.40
C ILE A 37 -2.75 -3.52 -10.41
N ILE A 38 -1.45 -3.37 -10.66
CA ILE A 38 -0.68 -4.29 -11.48
C ILE A 38 0.31 -5.03 -10.58
N MET A 39 0.16 -6.34 -10.45
CA MET A 39 1.04 -7.21 -9.68
C MET A 39 1.97 -8.03 -10.61
N PRO A 40 3.20 -8.35 -10.19
CA PRO A 40 3.93 -9.51 -10.70
C PRO A 40 3.11 -10.78 -10.52
N HIS A 41 3.41 -11.82 -11.29
CA HIS A 41 2.75 -13.11 -11.07
C HIS A 41 3.11 -13.68 -9.67
N PRO A 42 2.18 -14.36 -8.97
CA PRO A 42 2.43 -14.88 -7.63
C PRO A 42 3.69 -15.75 -7.53
N GLU A 43 4.02 -16.51 -8.58
CA GLU A 43 5.21 -17.37 -8.63
C GLU A 43 6.54 -16.60 -8.70
N GLN A 44 6.49 -15.27 -8.89
CA GLN A 44 7.66 -14.40 -8.84
C GLN A 44 7.99 -13.93 -7.41
N PHE A 45 7.10 -14.16 -6.44
CA PHE A 45 7.32 -13.82 -5.05
C PHE A 45 7.94 -14.99 -4.30
N THR A 46 8.72 -14.68 -3.26
CA THR A 46 9.37 -15.69 -2.41
C THR A 46 8.34 -16.50 -1.60
N SER A 47 7.24 -15.88 -1.23
CA SER A 47 6.15 -16.49 -0.46
C SER A 47 4.80 -15.89 -0.82
N ARG A 48 3.71 -16.54 -0.39
CA ARG A 48 2.35 -16.00 -0.57
C ARG A 48 2.15 -14.77 0.31
N GLU A 49 2.74 -14.77 1.49
CA GLU A 49 2.69 -13.67 2.45
C GLU A 49 3.36 -12.41 1.89
N ASP A 50 4.48 -12.56 1.17
CA ASP A 50 5.14 -11.44 0.50
C ASP A 50 4.28 -10.88 -0.64
N TYR A 51 3.64 -11.76 -1.42
CA TYR A 51 2.67 -11.34 -2.45
C TYR A 51 1.50 -10.53 -1.84
N TYR A 52 0.89 -11.03 -0.75
CA TYR A 52 -0.24 -10.35 -0.13
C TYR A 52 0.18 -9.06 0.60
N GLY A 53 1.36 -9.02 1.21
CA GLY A 53 1.91 -7.80 1.79
C GLY A 53 2.10 -6.70 0.74
N THR A 54 2.69 -7.03 -0.41
CA THR A 54 2.79 -6.10 -1.54
C THR A 54 1.41 -5.70 -2.08
N LEU A 55 0.47 -6.64 -2.20
CA LEU A 55 -0.88 -6.31 -2.66
C LEU A 55 -1.60 -5.33 -1.71
N LEU A 56 -1.48 -5.52 -0.40
CA LEU A 56 -2.09 -4.64 0.60
C LEU A 56 -1.47 -3.23 0.62
N HIS A 57 -0.18 -3.13 0.30
CA HIS A 57 0.47 -1.84 0.05
C HIS A 57 -0.16 -1.13 -1.16
N GLU A 58 -0.23 -1.81 -2.31
CA GLU A 58 -0.83 -1.21 -3.52
C GLU A 58 -2.31 -0.90 -3.34
N LEU A 59 -3.02 -1.70 -2.54
CA LEU A 59 -4.40 -1.45 -2.18
C LEU A 59 -4.55 -0.17 -1.35
N THR A 60 -3.61 0.05 -0.42
CA THR A 60 -3.57 1.28 0.36
C THR A 60 -3.39 2.49 -0.57
N HIS A 61 -2.48 2.43 -1.54
CA HIS A 61 -2.37 3.46 -2.59
C HIS A 61 -3.67 3.66 -3.35
N ALA A 62 -4.33 2.56 -3.74
CA ALA A 62 -5.58 2.64 -4.46
C ALA A 62 -6.60 3.49 -3.70
N THR A 63 -6.74 3.35 -2.38
CA THR A 63 -7.69 4.18 -1.60
C THR A 63 -7.48 5.69 -1.73
N GLY A 64 -6.30 6.16 -2.15
CA GLY A 64 -6.00 7.58 -2.37
C GLY A 64 -6.54 8.17 -3.67
N HIS A 65 -7.14 7.36 -4.54
CA HIS A 65 -7.77 7.82 -5.79
C HIS A 65 -8.81 8.93 -5.58
N ALA A 66 -9.03 9.74 -6.62
CA ALA A 66 -9.93 10.89 -6.59
C ALA A 66 -11.38 10.54 -6.22
N SER A 67 -11.86 9.33 -6.57
CA SER A 67 -13.21 8.87 -6.19
C SER A 67 -13.30 8.28 -4.78
N ARG A 68 -12.19 8.21 -4.05
CA ARG A 68 -12.08 7.62 -2.70
C ARG A 68 -11.59 8.68 -1.71
N LEU A 69 -10.37 8.56 -1.20
CA LEU A 69 -9.83 9.50 -0.21
C LEU A 69 -9.15 10.73 -0.83
N ASN A 70 -9.01 10.77 -2.16
CA ASN A 70 -8.50 11.91 -2.92
C ASN A 70 -7.21 12.51 -2.31
N ARG A 71 -6.20 11.66 -2.09
CA ARG A 71 -4.92 12.07 -1.48
C ARG A 71 -4.01 12.68 -2.53
N ASP A 72 -3.43 13.83 -2.22
CA ASP A 72 -2.59 14.60 -3.15
C ASP A 72 -1.42 13.79 -3.75
N GLY A 73 -0.81 12.88 -2.97
CA GLY A 73 0.26 12.01 -3.45
C GLY A 73 -0.15 10.95 -4.49
N ILE A 74 -1.46 10.84 -4.75
CA ILE A 74 -2.04 9.99 -5.80
C ILE A 74 -2.64 10.84 -6.92
N THR A 75 -3.20 12.01 -6.61
CA THR A 75 -4.03 12.80 -7.55
C THR A 75 -3.30 13.99 -8.16
N ALA A 76 -2.20 14.48 -7.57
CA ALA A 76 -1.50 15.69 -8.03
C ALA A 76 -0.67 15.52 -9.31
N GLY A 77 -0.78 14.39 -10.02
CA GLY A 77 -0.14 14.15 -11.32
C GLY A 77 1.19 13.40 -11.24
N LYS A 78 2.14 13.69 -12.14
CA LYS A 78 3.43 12.99 -12.17
C LYS A 78 4.34 13.53 -11.08
N HIS A 79 4.58 12.72 -10.06
CA HIS A 79 5.63 12.96 -9.08
C HIS A 79 7.01 12.64 -9.67
N THR A 80 8.00 13.48 -9.36
CA THR A 80 9.41 13.22 -9.71
C THR A 80 10.07 12.41 -8.61
N PHE A 81 11.16 11.70 -8.95
CA PHE A 81 11.93 10.98 -7.93
C PHE A 81 12.41 11.94 -6.84
N GLY A 82 12.06 11.64 -5.59
CA GLY A 82 12.38 12.49 -4.43
C GLY A 82 11.33 13.56 -4.10
N ASP A 83 10.19 13.57 -4.78
CA ASP A 83 9.02 14.40 -4.45
C ASP A 83 8.58 14.13 -2.97
N PRO A 84 8.56 15.16 -2.10
CA PRO A 84 8.19 15.00 -0.71
C PRO A 84 6.75 14.51 -0.50
N THR A 85 5.82 14.92 -1.36
CA THR A 85 4.41 14.53 -1.31
C THR A 85 4.27 13.04 -1.61
N TYR A 86 4.94 12.57 -2.67
CA TYR A 86 4.95 11.15 -3.00
C TYR A 86 5.66 10.31 -1.93
N SER A 87 6.78 10.82 -1.40
CA SER A 87 7.50 10.16 -0.30
C SER A 87 6.63 10.01 0.96
N PHE A 88 5.74 10.96 1.22
CA PHE A 88 4.77 10.89 2.30
C PHE A 88 3.63 9.89 2.00
N GLU A 89 3.19 9.80 0.74
CA GLU A 89 2.19 8.80 0.31
C GLU A 89 2.71 7.37 0.41
N GLU A 90 3.98 7.12 0.09
CA GLU A 90 4.64 5.82 0.34
C GLU A 90 4.65 5.47 1.84
N LEU A 91 4.91 6.44 2.72
CA LEU A 91 4.81 6.23 4.18
C LEU A 91 3.38 5.86 4.61
N VAL A 92 2.36 6.49 4.00
CA VAL A 92 0.95 6.14 4.23
C VAL A 92 0.65 4.72 3.75
N ALA A 93 1.11 4.35 2.56
CA ALA A 93 0.90 3.03 1.96
C ALA A 93 1.52 1.92 2.80
N GLU A 94 2.75 2.12 3.26
CA GLU A 94 3.46 1.19 4.13
C GLU A 94 2.76 0.98 5.48
N MET A 95 2.36 2.06 6.15
CA MET A 95 1.62 1.95 7.41
C MET A 95 0.27 1.27 7.22
N GLY A 96 -0.43 1.56 6.11
CA GLY A 96 -1.69 0.91 5.78
C GLY A 96 -1.51 -0.58 5.51
N ALA A 97 -0.48 -0.97 4.76
CA ALA A 97 -0.11 -2.36 4.55
C ALA A 97 0.17 -3.07 5.88
N ALA A 98 0.95 -2.45 6.77
CA ALA A 98 1.24 -3.01 8.09
C ALA A 98 -0.03 -3.20 8.94
N PHE A 99 -0.94 -2.22 8.94
CA PHE A 99 -2.21 -2.32 9.66
C PHE A 99 -3.12 -3.40 9.08
N LEU A 100 -3.24 -3.48 7.75
CA LEU A 100 -4.03 -4.51 7.08
C LEU A 100 -3.44 -5.90 7.30
N CYS A 101 -2.12 -6.07 7.16
CA CYS A 101 -1.41 -7.32 7.47
C CYS A 101 -1.68 -7.77 8.91
N ALA A 102 -1.59 -6.85 9.88
CA ALA A 102 -1.91 -7.15 11.28
C ALA A 102 -3.39 -7.52 11.48
N HIS A 103 -4.30 -6.87 10.74
CA HIS A 103 -5.74 -7.13 10.81
C HIS A 103 -6.11 -8.52 10.26
N VAL A 104 -5.55 -8.90 9.11
CA VAL A 104 -5.84 -10.17 8.44
C VAL A 104 -4.95 -11.32 8.90
N GLY A 105 -3.87 -11.05 9.63
CA GLY A 105 -2.95 -12.06 10.15
C GLY A 105 -1.83 -12.49 9.18
N ILE A 106 -1.52 -11.68 8.17
CA ILE A 106 -0.41 -11.94 7.23
C ILE A 106 0.91 -11.44 7.84
N GLN A 107 1.88 -12.35 7.95
CA GLN A 107 3.25 -12.01 8.34
C GLN A 107 4.14 -11.89 7.10
N SER A 108 4.00 -10.77 6.39
CA SER A 108 4.87 -10.42 5.28
C SER A 108 6.24 -9.93 5.79
N LYS A 109 7.31 -10.29 5.09
CA LYS A 109 8.57 -9.55 5.24
C LYS A 109 8.40 -8.22 4.53
N LEU A 110 7.86 -7.23 5.23
CA LEU A 110 7.86 -5.82 4.80
C LEU A 110 9.30 -5.28 4.84
N GLN A 111 10.16 -5.79 3.98
CA GLN A 111 11.57 -5.42 3.90
C GLN A 111 11.90 -5.02 2.46
N HIS A 112 11.62 -3.76 2.15
CA HIS A 112 12.35 -3.06 1.11
C HIS A 112 13.22 -2.01 1.81
N ASP A 113 14.53 -2.03 1.58
CA ASP A 113 15.49 -1.08 2.17
C ASP A 113 15.13 0.38 1.85
N SER A 114 14.34 0.60 0.79
CA SER A 114 13.72 1.88 0.45
C SER A 114 12.76 2.42 1.52
N TYR A 115 12.16 1.57 2.35
CA TYR A 115 11.21 1.95 3.40
C TYR A 115 11.87 2.65 4.56
N ILE A 116 12.93 2.05 5.13
CA ILE A 116 13.65 2.67 6.24
C ILE A 116 14.28 3.99 5.78
N ALA A 117 14.83 4.03 4.57
CA ALA A 117 15.40 5.25 4.02
C ALA A 117 14.36 6.36 3.79
N SER A 118 13.19 6.04 3.22
CA SER A 118 12.11 7.02 2.99
C SER A 118 11.49 7.50 4.32
N TRP A 119 11.26 6.59 5.27
CA TRP A 119 10.76 6.95 6.59
C TRP A 119 11.76 7.82 7.35
N LEU A 120 13.04 7.46 7.37
CA LEU A 120 14.08 8.26 8.02
C LEU A 120 14.14 9.67 7.43
N LYS A 121 14.07 9.82 6.11
CA LYS A 121 14.06 11.13 5.45
C LYS A 121 12.85 11.97 5.89
N VAL A 122 11.65 11.39 5.88
CA VAL A 122 10.42 12.09 6.30
C VAL A 122 10.45 12.45 7.79
N LEU A 123 10.89 11.53 8.65
CA LEU A 123 10.94 11.74 10.11
C LEU A 123 12.04 12.72 10.55
N GLN A 124 13.16 12.77 9.82
CA GLN A 124 14.21 13.78 10.03
C GLN A 124 13.69 15.19 9.71
N GLN A 125 12.83 15.32 8.69
CA GLN A 125 12.27 16.59 8.27
C GLN A 125 11.08 17.03 9.12
N ASP A 126 10.22 16.10 9.53
CA ASP A 126 9.03 16.39 10.32
C ASP A 126 8.67 15.23 11.28
N LYS A 127 8.96 15.43 12.57
CA LYS A 127 8.67 14.46 13.64
C LYS A 127 7.17 14.16 13.82
N LYS A 128 6.28 15.05 13.34
CA LYS A 128 4.82 14.84 13.39
C LYS A 128 4.29 14.12 12.15
N ALA A 129 5.11 13.94 11.11
CA ALA A 129 4.71 13.24 9.89
C ALA A 129 4.22 11.81 10.18
N ILE A 130 4.84 11.13 11.14
CA ILE A 130 4.44 9.77 11.54
C ILE A 130 2.96 9.71 11.98
N PHE A 131 2.50 10.66 12.78
CA PHE A 131 1.13 10.67 13.29
C PHE A 131 0.12 10.98 12.19
N ARG A 132 0.46 11.90 11.28
CA ARG A 132 -0.39 12.22 10.13
C ARG A 132 -0.49 11.02 9.17
N ALA A 133 0.64 10.39 8.85
CA ALA A 133 0.68 9.22 8.00
C ALA A 133 -0.13 8.07 8.61
N SER A 134 0.04 7.78 9.90
CA SER A 134 -0.75 6.76 10.62
C SER A 134 -2.25 7.07 10.58
N GLY A 135 -2.65 8.35 10.71
CA GLY A 135 -4.05 8.76 10.61
C GLY A 135 -4.64 8.49 9.23
N LEU A 136 -3.92 8.82 8.16
CA LEU A 136 -4.33 8.55 6.78
C LEU A 136 -4.33 7.06 6.46
N ALA A 137 -3.32 6.32 6.92
CA ALA A 137 -3.23 4.87 6.78
C ALA A 137 -4.43 4.17 7.44
N ARG A 138 -4.81 4.60 8.64
CA ARG A 138 -6.01 4.08 9.31
C ARG A 138 -7.28 4.37 8.51
N ASN A 139 -7.42 5.57 7.95
CA ASN A 139 -8.55 5.90 7.09
C ASN A 139 -8.58 5.02 5.82
N ALA A 140 -7.41 4.77 5.21
CA ALA A 140 -7.28 3.88 4.06
C ALA A 140 -7.69 2.43 4.38
N CYS A 141 -7.32 1.92 5.55
CA CYS A 141 -7.75 0.58 6.00
C CYS A 141 -9.27 0.50 6.11
N GLY A 142 -9.93 1.54 6.62
CA GLY A 142 -11.39 1.59 6.77
C GLY A 142 -12.18 1.67 5.47
N VAL A 143 -11.53 2.05 4.35
CA VAL A 143 -12.15 2.03 3.01
C VAL A 143 -11.96 0.67 2.33
N SER A 144 -10.98 -0.11 2.77
CA SER A 144 -10.64 -1.41 2.19
C SER A 144 -11.31 -2.60 2.91
N ALA A 145 -11.85 -2.38 4.12
CA ALA A 145 -12.44 -3.39 5.00
C ALA A 145 -13.98 -3.43 4.95
#